data_AF-A0A965PR67-F1
#
_entry.id   AF-A0A965PR67-F1
#
_cell.length_a   1.000
_cell.length_b   1.000
_cell.length_c   1.000
_cell.angle_alpha   90.00
_cell.angle_beta   90.00
_cell.angle_gamma   90.00
#
_symmetry.space_group_name_H-M   'P 1'
#
loop_
_entity.id
_entity.type
_entity.pdbx_description
1 polymer ?
#
loop_
_entity_poly.entity_id
_entity_poly.type
_entity_poly.pdbx_seq_one_letter_code
_entity_poly.pdbx_strand_id
1 'polypeptide(L)'
;MLTNAIDQLQTYFSLERIMTPYQVEMTTELIEETFYYFSPDDFRKCFRGAMSGKYGKIYNRLDGAVIMEWLRAYDIERTEIIVREQMERNKQEAKEVMSTESFNGAMKKLIDELATKTKRKEPESYESKLSPFEKQVIAEYDKLRGMKQFATYNGKQMDFEMYRAVRFQEEMSNQGEI
;
A
#
# COMPACT_ATOMS: atom_id res chain seq x y z
N MET A 1 21.69 -44.01 11.19
CA MET A 1 20.26 -43.92 10.79
C MET A 1 20.15 -43.54 9.31
N LEU A 2 20.86 -42.49 8.87
CA LEU A 2 20.93 -42.07 7.47
C LEU A 2 21.54 -43.12 6.54
N THR A 3 22.61 -43.81 6.97
CA THR A 3 23.21 -44.93 6.24
C THR A 3 22.18 -45.98 5.82
N ASN A 4 21.38 -46.47 6.77
CA ASN A 4 20.30 -47.42 6.50
C ASN A 4 19.22 -46.85 5.57
N ALA A 5 18.89 -45.56 5.69
CA ALA A 5 17.92 -44.91 4.82
C ALA A 5 18.44 -44.82 3.36
N ILE A 6 19.74 -44.57 3.18
CA ILE A 6 20.39 -44.59 1.87
C ILE A 6 20.37 -46.02 1.30
N ASP A 7 20.68 -47.04 2.09
CA ASP A 7 20.59 -48.45 1.65
C ASP A 7 19.18 -48.85 1.22
N GLN A 8 18.16 -48.37 1.94
CA GLN A 8 16.75 -48.55 1.55
C GLN A 8 16.43 -47.88 0.22
N LEU A 9 16.95 -46.66 -0.02
CA LEU A 9 16.78 -45.98 -1.31
C LEU A 9 17.41 -46.76 -2.45
N GLN A 10 18.64 -47.23 -2.26
CA GLN A 10 19.36 -48.03 -3.27
C GLN A 10 18.59 -49.31 -3.63
N THR A 11 17.99 -49.95 -2.62
CA THR A 11 17.15 -51.14 -2.80
C THR A 11 15.84 -50.80 -3.51
N TYR A 12 15.16 -49.73 -3.09
CA TYR A 12 13.88 -49.31 -3.67
C TYR A 12 13.98 -49.02 -5.17
N PHE A 13 15.01 -48.27 -5.58
CA PHE A 13 15.21 -47.93 -6.99
C PHE A 13 15.80 -49.06 -7.83
N SER A 14 16.15 -50.21 -7.22
CA SER A 14 16.69 -51.38 -7.92
C SER A 14 17.84 -51.02 -8.87
N LEU A 15 18.81 -50.26 -8.37
CA LEU A 15 19.88 -49.69 -9.16
C LEU A 15 20.87 -50.78 -9.61
N GLU A 16 21.35 -50.68 -10.85
CA GLU A 16 22.41 -51.57 -11.35
C GLU A 16 23.76 -51.28 -10.69
N ARG A 17 23.99 -50.02 -10.31
CA ARG A 17 25.20 -49.57 -9.61
C ARG A 17 24.81 -48.91 -8.30
N ILE A 18 25.15 -49.59 -7.21
CA ILE A 18 25.00 -49.08 -5.85
C ILE A 18 26.30 -48.42 -5.38
N MET A 19 26.18 -47.45 -4.48
CA MET A 19 27.27 -46.87 -3.71
C MET A 19 27.90 -47.92 -2.79
N THR A 20 29.22 -47.86 -2.66
CA THR A 20 29.94 -48.68 -1.68
C THR A 20 29.66 -48.20 -0.25
N PRO A 21 29.86 -49.05 0.77
CA PRO A 21 29.68 -48.63 2.17
C PRO A 21 30.46 -47.36 2.54
N TYR A 22 31.69 -47.23 2.04
CA TYR A 22 32.51 -46.03 2.24
C TYR A 22 31.90 -44.78 1.59
N GLN A 23 31.33 -44.91 0.38
CA GLN A 23 30.64 -43.80 -0.28
C GLN A 23 29.36 -43.39 0.47
N VAL A 24 28.63 -44.36 1.02
CA VAL A 24 27.43 -44.12 1.86
C VAL A 24 27.84 -43.38 3.13
N GLU A 25 28.93 -43.78 3.78
CA GLU A 25 29.47 -43.15 4.98
C GLU A 25 29.89 -41.70 4.72
N MET A 26 30.75 -41.46 3.72
CA MET A 26 31.16 -40.10 3.33
C MET A 26 29.97 -39.20 2.96
N THR A 27 28.99 -39.77 2.25
CA THR A 27 27.77 -39.02 1.90
C THR A 27 26.96 -38.68 3.14
N THR A 28 26.88 -39.59 4.10
CA THR A 28 26.17 -39.37 5.36
C THR A 28 26.84 -38.27 6.18
N GLU A 29 28.16 -38.31 6.32
CA GLU A 29 28.93 -37.26 7.00
C GLU A 29 28.66 -35.89 6.37
N LEU A 30 28.73 -35.79 5.03
CA LEU A 30 28.46 -34.54 4.32
C LEU A 30 27.02 -34.04 4.50
N ILE A 31 26.04 -34.95 4.55
CA ILE A 31 24.64 -34.61 4.81
C ILE A 31 24.48 -34.06 6.22
N GLU A 32 25.09 -34.69 7.21
CA GLU A 32 25.02 -34.27 8.61
C GLU A 32 25.69 -32.90 8.83
N GLU A 33 26.80 -32.63 8.14
CA GLU A 33 27.46 -31.31 8.16
C GLU A 33 26.61 -30.23 7.48
N THR A 34 26.04 -30.52 6.32
CA THR A 34 25.31 -29.52 5.52
C THR A 34 23.92 -29.24 6.06
N PHE A 35 23.22 -30.27 6.52
CA PHE A 35 21.83 -30.23 6.98
C PHE A 35 21.74 -30.52 8.49
N TYR A 36 22.66 -29.98 9.29
CA TYR A 36 22.73 -30.19 10.73
C TYR A 36 21.44 -29.84 11.50
N TYR A 37 20.58 -29.00 10.91
CA TYR A 37 19.31 -28.53 11.46
C TYR A 37 18.11 -29.41 11.06
N PHE A 38 18.31 -30.43 10.22
CA PHE A 38 17.24 -31.34 9.82
C PHE A 38 16.94 -32.35 10.93
N SER A 39 15.66 -32.56 11.18
CA SER A 39 15.21 -33.64 12.06
C SER A 39 15.24 -34.99 11.31
N PRO A 40 15.27 -36.13 12.03
CA PRO A 40 15.08 -37.45 11.42
C PRO A 40 13.82 -37.58 10.56
N ASP A 41 12.76 -36.82 10.87
CA ASP A 41 11.52 -36.84 10.11
C ASP A 41 11.63 -36.07 8.78
N ASP A 42 12.47 -35.03 8.73
CA ASP A 42 12.75 -34.28 7.50
C ASP A 42 13.41 -35.17 6.45
N PHE A 43 14.43 -35.94 6.86
CA PHE A 43 15.05 -36.92 5.97
C PHE A 43 14.06 -37.97 5.47
N ARG A 44 13.18 -38.46 6.35
CA ARG A 44 12.14 -39.43 5.96
C ARG A 44 11.16 -38.85 4.94
N LYS A 45 10.69 -37.61 5.14
CA LYS A 45 9.79 -36.92 4.21
C LYS A 45 10.46 -36.67 2.88
N CYS A 46 11.70 -36.18 2.89
CA CYS A 46 12.49 -35.96 1.69
C CYS A 46 12.65 -37.27 0.90
N PHE A 47 13.15 -38.33 1.52
CA PHE A 47 13.38 -39.61 0.83
C PHE A 47 12.09 -40.26 0.31
N ARG A 48 10.97 -40.14 1.04
CA ARG A 48 9.66 -40.58 0.52
C ARG A 48 9.20 -39.76 -0.68
N GLY A 49 9.43 -38.44 -0.68
CA GLY A 49 9.17 -37.59 -1.85
C GLY A 49 10.04 -37.98 -3.05
N ALA A 50 11.31 -38.31 -2.82
CA ALA A 50 12.18 -38.83 -3.87
C ALA A 50 11.65 -40.15 -4.45
N MET A 51 11.25 -41.09 -3.58
CA MET A 51 10.64 -42.37 -3.98
C MET A 51 9.35 -42.17 -4.79
N SER A 52 8.56 -41.13 -4.50
CA SER A 52 7.36 -40.80 -5.29
C SER A 52 7.67 -40.04 -6.59
N GLY A 53 8.95 -39.79 -6.92
CA GLY A 53 9.38 -39.07 -8.12
C GLY A 53 9.24 -37.55 -8.04
N LYS A 54 9.05 -36.98 -6.84
CA LYS A 54 8.83 -35.53 -6.63
C LYS A 54 10.00 -34.68 -7.15
N TYR A 55 11.22 -35.16 -6.95
CA TYR A 55 12.45 -34.44 -7.32
C TYR A 55 13.03 -34.88 -8.67
N GLY A 56 12.18 -35.46 -9.53
CA GLY A 56 12.57 -35.87 -10.88
C GLY A 56 12.91 -37.36 -11.01
N LYS A 57 13.36 -37.74 -12.21
CA LYS A 57 13.64 -39.14 -12.57
C LYS A 57 15.09 -39.50 -12.22
N ILE A 58 15.25 -40.66 -11.57
CA ILE A 58 16.55 -41.28 -11.32
C ILE A 58 16.90 -42.12 -12.53
N TYR A 59 17.73 -41.59 -13.42
CA TYR A 59 18.22 -42.33 -14.60
C TYR A 59 19.28 -43.37 -14.18
N ASN A 60 18.88 -44.37 -13.38
CA ASN A 60 19.73 -45.43 -12.83
C ASN A 60 21.02 -44.92 -12.14
N ARG A 61 20.95 -43.72 -11.56
CA ARG A 61 22.07 -43.05 -10.89
C ARG A 61 21.61 -42.50 -9.55
N LEU A 62 22.07 -43.13 -8.48
CA LEU A 62 21.95 -42.60 -7.13
C LEU A 62 23.36 -42.50 -6.53
N ASP A 63 23.85 -41.27 -6.42
CA ASP A 63 25.08 -40.96 -5.71
C ASP A 63 24.85 -39.80 -4.73
N GLY A 64 25.87 -39.47 -3.96
CA GLY A 64 25.79 -38.39 -2.98
C GLY A 64 25.33 -37.06 -3.58
N ALA A 65 25.70 -36.74 -4.83
CA ALA A 65 25.27 -35.49 -5.46
C ALA A 65 23.75 -35.45 -5.70
N VAL A 66 23.16 -36.57 -6.14
CA VAL A 66 21.71 -36.70 -6.34
C VAL A 66 20.96 -36.58 -5.01
N ILE A 67 21.45 -37.24 -3.96
CA ILE A 67 20.82 -37.17 -2.63
C ILE A 67 20.89 -35.74 -2.07
N MET A 68 22.03 -35.06 -2.24
CA MET A 68 22.20 -33.67 -1.83
C MET A 68 21.27 -32.72 -2.60
N GLU A 69 21.04 -32.96 -3.88
CA GLU A 69 20.10 -32.16 -4.68
C GLU A 69 18.67 -32.28 -4.17
N TRP A 70 18.22 -33.49 -3.82
CA TRP A 70 16.89 -33.68 -3.22
C TRP A 70 16.75 -32.99 -1.87
N LEU A 71 17.76 -33.07 -1.02
CA LEU A 71 17.74 -32.42 0.29
C LEU A 71 17.68 -30.90 0.15
N ARG A 72 18.41 -30.32 -0.81
CA ARG A 72 18.30 -28.88 -1.12
C ARG A 72 16.91 -28.50 -1.63
N ALA A 73 16.34 -29.31 -2.53
CA ALA A 73 14.98 -29.08 -3.03
C ALA A 73 13.96 -29.13 -1.89
N TYR A 74 14.05 -30.13 -1.01
CA TYR A 74 13.20 -30.24 0.18
C TYR A 74 13.38 -29.05 1.13
N ASP A 75 14.61 -28.57 1.34
CA ASP A 75 14.86 -27.41 2.21
C ASP A 75 14.21 -26.13 1.69
N ILE A 76 14.26 -25.91 0.38
CA ILE A 76 13.59 -24.77 -0.27
C ILE A 76 12.08 -24.86 -0.03
N GLU A 77 11.47 -26.01 -0.29
CA GLU A 77 10.03 -26.22 -0.10
C GLU A 77 9.61 -26.01 1.36
N ARG A 78 10.39 -26.56 2.31
CA ARG A 78 10.15 -26.40 3.75
C ARG A 78 10.23 -24.93 4.14
N THR A 79 11.25 -24.23 3.65
CA THR A 79 11.42 -22.79 3.90
C THR A 79 10.25 -21.99 3.35
N GLU A 80 9.77 -22.30 2.14
CA GLU A 80 8.59 -21.65 1.58
C GLU A 80 7.34 -21.85 2.44
N ILE A 81 7.11 -23.05 2.95
CA ILE A 81 5.96 -23.33 3.83
C ILE A 81 6.06 -22.49 5.11
N ILE A 82 7.22 -22.50 5.77
CA ILE A 82 7.44 -21.73 7.01
C ILE A 82 7.24 -20.23 6.76
N VAL A 83 7.78 -19.70 5.66
CA VAL A 83 7.63 -18.29 5.30
C VAL A 83 6.17 -17.94 5.02
N ARG A 84 5.45 -18.79 4.29
CA ARG A 84 4.02 -18.58 4.02
C ARG A 84 3.19 -18.60 5.30
N GLU A 85 3.41 -19.57 6.18
CA GLU A 85 2.73 -19.65 7.48
C GLU A 85 3.03 -18.41 8.34
N GLN A 86 4.29 -17.95 8.36
CA GLN A 86 4.64 -16.73 9.08
C GLN A 86 3.97 -15.49 8.51
N MET A 87 3.92 -15.36 7.18
CA MET A 87 3.22 -14.25 6.53
C MET A 87 1.72 -14.25 6.86
N GLU A 88 1.08 -15.41 6.86
CA GLU A 88 -0.34 -15.51 7.21
C GLU A 88 -0.60 -15.20 8.69
N ARG A 89 0.26 -15.69 9.59
CA ARG A 89 0.21 -15.30 11.02
C ARG A 89 0.36 -13.79 11.20
N ASN A 90 1.38 -13.18 10.58
CA ASN A 90 1.62 -11.74 10.67
C ASN A 90 0.42 -10.93 10.11
N LYS A 91 -0.20 -11.39 9.01
CA LYS A 91 -1.41 -10.76 8.47
C LYS A 91 -2.58 -10.86 9.43
N GLN A 92 -2.74 -12.01 10.08
CA GLN A 92 -3.82 -12.22 11.05
C GLN A 92 -3.62 -11.36 12.29
N GLU A 93 -2.40 -11.33 12.84
CA GLU A 93 -2.05 -10.45 13.96
C GLU A 93 -2.24 -8.97 13.59
N ALA A 94 -1.84 -8.54 12.39
CA ALA A 94 -2.08 -7.17 11.93
C ALA A 94 -3.57 -6.83 11.83
N LYS A 95 -4.40 -7.75 11.32
CA LYS A 95 -5.86 -7.61 11.30
C LYS A 95 -6.43 -7.54 12.71
N GLU A 96 -5.95 -8.39 13.61
CA GLU A 96 -6.39 -8.41 15.01
C GLU A 96 -6.05 -7.10 15.71
N VAL A 97 -4.79 -6.63 15.62
CA VAL A 97 -4.34 -5.34 16.17
C VAL A 97 -5.19 -4.18 15.61
N MET A 98 -5.44 -4.16 14.30
CA MET A 98 -6.32 -3.15 13.69
C MET A 98 -7.78 -3.27 14.15
N SER A 99 -8.26 -4.48 14.43
CA SER A 99 -9.63 -4.73 14.90
C SER A 99 -9.80 -4.51 16.41
N THR A 100 -8.70 -4.36 17.16
CA THR A 100 -8.81 -4.12 18.60
C THR A 100 -9.58 -2.83 18.87
N GLU A 101 -10.53 -2.90 19.79
CA GLU A 101 -11.29 -1.75 20.29
C GLU A 101 -10.38 -0.62 20.81
N SER A 102 -9.19 -0.98 21.31
CA SER A 102 -8.17 -0.03 21.73
C SER A 102 -7.61 0.79 20.55
N PHE A 103 -7.29 0.15 19.42
CA PHE A 103 -6.81 0.84 18.22
C PHE A 103 -7.90 1.70 17.58
N ASN A 104 -9.11 1.18 17.45
CA ASN A 104 -10.26 1.94 16.94
C ASN A 104 -10.60 3.15 17.83
N GLY A 105 -10.51 2.99 19.15
CA GLY A 105 -10.68 4.08 20.11
C GLY A 105 -9.59 5.14 20.02
N ALA A 106 -8.33 4.73 19.87
CA ALA A 106 -7.20 5.64 19.67
C ALA A 106 -7.31 6.41 18.34
N MET A 107 -7.67 5.75 17.24
CA MET A 107 -7.91 6.39 15.96
C MET A 107 -9.08 7.36 15.99
N LYS A 108 -10.18 7.02 16.69
CA LYS A 108 -11.31 7.93 16.89
C LYS A 108 -10.88 9.20 17.63
N LYS A 109 -10.06 9.07 18.68
CA LYS A 109 -9.52 10.22 19.42
C LYS A 109 -8.61 11.09 18.56
N LEU A 110 -7.75 10.50 17.73
CA LEU A 110 -6.90 11.24 16.80
C LEU A 110 -7.73 12.00 15.76
N ILE A 111 -8.78 11.38 15.20
CA ILE A 111 -9.69 12.04 14.26
C ILE A 111 -10.41 13.21 14.93
N ASP A 112 -10.88 13.03 16.16
CA ASP A 112 -11.56 14.09 16.93
C ASP A 112 -10.58 15.24 17.29
N GLU A 113 -9.34 14.92 17.64
CA GLU A 113 -8.29 15.91 17.90
C GLU A 113 -7.87 16.67 16.63
N LEU A 114 -7.83 15.98 15.48
CA LEU A 114 -7.61 16.64 14.19
C LEU A 114 -8.81 17.50 13.80
N ALA A 115 -10.05 17.02 13.97
CA ALA A 115 -11.26 17.79 13.67
C ALA A 115 -11.36 19.05 14.54
N THR A 116 -10.99 18.97 15.81
CA THR A 116 -10.94 20.13 16.71
C THR A 116 -9.83 21.12 16.35
N LYS A 117 -8.64 20.64 15.96
CA LYS A 117 -7.55 21.49 15.44
C LYS A 117 -7.85 22.09 14.06
N THR A 118 -8.69 21.44 13.26
CA THR A 118 -9.08 21.88 11.91
C THR A 118 -10.37 22.69 11.89
N LYS A 119 -10.90 23.14 13.04
CA LYS A 119 -11.88 24.24 13.08
C LYS A 119 -11.19 25.51 12.57
N ARG A 120 -11.08 25.62 11.24
CA ARG A 120 -10.82 26.87 10.53
C ARG A 120 -11.82 27.86 11.10
N LYS A 121 -11.32 28.99 11.63
CA LYS A 121 -12.17 30.15 11.88
C LYS A 121 -12.95 30.37 10.59
N GLU A 122 -14.27 30.22 10.65
CA GLU A 122 -15.12 30.62 9.54
C GLU A 122 -14.73 32.07 9.21
N PRO A 123 -14.39 32.40 7.96
CA PRO A 123 -14.09 33.78 7.62
C PRO A 123 -15.31 34.60 8.03
N GLU A 124 -15.10 35.62 8.88
CA GLU A 124 -16.16 36.53 9.29
C GLU A 124 -16.93 36.98 8.05
N SER A 125 -18.26 36.93 8.13
CA SER A 125 -19.16 37.38 7.08
C SER A 125 -18.73 38.77 6.61
N TYR A 126 -18.29 38.89 5.35
CA TYR A 126 -17.92 40.18 4.77
C TYR A 126 -19.16 41.11 4.75
N GLU A 127 -19.23 42.03 5.69
CA GLU A 127 -20.16 43.15 5.62
C GLU A 127 -19.59 44.20 4.66
N SER A 128 -20.20 44.31 3.48
CA SER A 128 -19.77 45.28 2.49
C SER A 128 -19.91 46.70 3.04
N LYS A 129 -18.78 47.43 3.15
CA LYS A 129 -18.71 48.84 3.59
C LYS A 129 -19.28 49.84 2.56
N LEU A 130 -20.15 49.39 1.65
CA LEU A 130 -20.76 50.24 0.62
C LEU A 130 -21.72 51.24 1.27
N SER A 131 -21.47 52.52 1.04
CA SER A 131 -22.37 53.62 1.43
C SER A 131 -23.75 53.45 0.78
N PRO A 132 -24.85 53.99 1.37
CA PRO A 132 -26.16 54.03 0.72
C PRO A 132 -26.12 54.58 -0.72
N PHE A 133 -25.31 55.62 -0.96
CA PHE A 133 -25.08 56.19 -2.29
C PHE A 133 -24.42 55.18 -3.25
N GLU A 134 -23.40 54.46 -2.79
CA GLU A 134 -22.69 53.49 -3.63
C GLU A 134 -23.60 52.32 -4.03
N LYS A 135 -24.47 51.87 -3.13
CA LYS A 135 -25.50 50.86 -3.43
C LYS A 135 -26.47 51.35 -4.51
N GLN A 136 -26.87 52.62 -4.43
CA GLN A 136 -27.74 53.24 -5.44
C GLN A 136 -27.05 53.33 -6.80
N VAL A 137 -25.82 53.83 -6.85
CA VAL A 137 -25.05 53.99 -8.09
C VAL A 137 -24.84 52.63 -8.78
N ILE A 138 -24.51 51.58 -8.03
CA ILE A 138 -24.39 50.21 -8.57
C ILE A 138 -25.71 49.75 -9.19
N ALA A 139 -26.83 49.89 -8.47
CA ALA A 139 -28.13 49.47 -8.95
C ALA A 139 -28.60 50.26 -10.19
N GLU A 140 -28.30 51.55 -10.27
CA GLU A 140 -28.58 52.38 -11.45
C GLU A 140 -27.72 51.95 -12.65
N TYR A 141 -26.42 51.73 -12.43
CA TYR A 141 -25.49 51.31 -13.48
C TYR A 141 -25.85 49.94 -14.05
N ASP A 142 -26.17 48.96 -13.20
CA ASP A 142 -26.57 47.61 -13.62
C ASP A 142 -27.84 47.65 -14.49
N LYS A 143 -28.79 48.53 -14.16
CA LYS A 143 -29.99 48.75 -14.98
C LYS A 143 -29.67 49.40 -16.33
N LEU A 144 -28.77 50.39 -16.36
CA LEU A 144 -28.38 51.11 -17.58
C LEU A 144 -27.54 50.24 -18.54
N ARG A 145 -26.70 49.37 -17.99
CA ARG A 145 -25.80 48.50 -18.75
C ARG A 145 -26.52 47.24 -19.29
N GLY A 146 -27.45 46.69 -18.51
CA GLY A 146 -28.00 45.37 -18.77
C GLY A 146 -26.88 44.32 -18.87
N MET A 147 -26.85 43.55 -19.95
CA MET A 147 -25.81 42.53 -20.20
C MET A 147 -24.55 43.06 -20.91
N LYS A 148 -24.48 44.36 -21.23
CA LYS A 148 -23.37 44.93 -22.01
C LYS A 148 -22.14 45.17 -21.12
N GLN A 149 -21.00 45.51 -21.72
CA GLN A 149 -19.79 45.88 -20.97
C GLN A 149 -19.75 47.37 -20.57
N PHE A 150 -20.50 48.23 -21.23
CA PHE A 150 -20.56 49.67 -20.94
C PHE A 150 -22.01 50.12 -20.83
N ALA A 151 -22.30 51.01 -19.89
CA ALA A 151 -23.59 51.67 -19.78
C ALA A 151 -23.62 52.88 -20.71
N THR A 152 -24.78 53.19 -21.30
CA THR A 152 -24.95 54.46 -22.02
C THR A 152 -25.69 55.43 -21.12
N TYR A 153 -25.06 56.56 -20.81
CA TYR A 153 -25.63 57.61 -19.96
C TYR A 153 -25.30 58.96 -20.58
N ASN A 154 -26.29 59.87 -20.68
CA ASN A 154 -26.16 61.16 -21.36
C ASN A 154 -25.52 61.08 -22.76
N GLY A 155 -25.86 60.02 -23.52
CA GLY A 155 -25.36 59.78 -24.88
C GLY A 155 -23.92 59.27 -24.99
N LYS A 156 -23.22 59.04 -23.87
CA LYS A 156 -21.84 58.51 -23.84
C LYS A 156 -21.81 57.09 -23.28
N GLN A 157 -20.94 56.24 -23.83
CA GLN A 157 -20.64 54.92 -23.26
C GLN A 157 -19.63 55.10 -22.13
N MET A 158 -19.96 54.61 -20.94
CA MET A 158 -19.14 54.75 -19.75
C MET A 158 -19.00 53.40 -19.04
N ASP A 159 -17.84 53.18 -18.45
CA ASP A 159 -17.65 52.10 -17.48
C ASP A 159 -18.18 52.51 -16.10
N PHE A 160 -18.12 51.58 -15.14
CA PHE A 160 -18.70 51.80 -13.81
C PHE A 160 -17.99 52.93 -13.05
N GLU A 161 -16.66 53.03 -13.17
CA GLU A 161 -15.89 54.05 -12.47
C GLU A 161 -16.22 55.45 -12.99
N MET A 162 -16.32 55.59 -14.32
CA MET A 162 -16.67 56.84 -14.96
C MET A 162 -18.13 57.23 -14.69
N TYR A 163 -19.05 56.26 -14.61
CA TYR A 163 -20.42 56.51 -14.17
C TYR A 163 -20.51 56.95 -12.71
N ARG A 164 -19.77 56.29 -11.81
CA ARG A 164 -19.70 56.64 -10.39
C ARG A 164 -19.18 58.05 -10.18
N ALA A 165 -18.14 58.45 -10.91
CA ALA A 165 -17.59 59.80 -10.84
C ALA A 165 -18.58 60.88 -11.31
N VAL A 166 -19.30 60.63 -12.42
CA VAL A 166 -20.33 61.56 -12.94
C VAL A 166 -21.50 61.69 -11.97
N ARG A 167 -22.03 60.57 -11.45
CA ARG A 167 -23.13 60.59 -10.47
C ARG A 167 -22.72 61.29 -9.18
N PHE A 168 -21.48 61.12 -8.74
CA PHE A 168 -20.96 61.81 -7.56
C PHE A 168 -20.89 63.34 -7.78
N GLN A 169 -20.45 63.80 -8.95
CA GLN A 169 -20.44 65.23 -9.29
C GLN A 169 -21.84 65.83 -9.39
N GLU A 170 -22.80 65.09 -9.97
CA GLU A 170 -24.21 65.51 -10.01
C GLU A 170 -24.81 65.61 -8.61
N GLU A 171 -24.52 64.65 -7.73
CA GLU A 171 -24.97 64.67 -6.34
C GLU A 171 -24.40 65.89 -5.58
N MET A 172 -23.12 66.21 -5.80
CA MET A 172 -22.49 67.40 -5.23
C MET A 172 -23.04 68.71 -5.81
N SER A 173 -23.35 68.76 -7.11
CA SER A 173 -23.94 69.94 -7.76
C SER A 173 -25.36 70.20 -7.28
N ASN A 174 -26.17 69.14 -7.12
CA ASN A 174 -27.55 69.24 -6.62
C ASN A 174 -27.63 69.65 -5.14
N GLN A 175 -26.58 69.39 -4.35
CA GLN A 175 -26.46 69.87 -2.96
C GLN A 175 -26.00 71.34 -2.86
N GLY A 176 -25.50 71.94 -3.95
CA GLY A 176 -25.00 73.32 -3.99
C GLY A 176 -25.99 74.37 -4.53
N GLU A 177 -27.22 73.97 -4.91
CA GLU A 177 -28.29 74.88 -5.37
C GLU A 177 -29.40 75.12 -4.30
N ILE A 178 -29.03 75.21 -3.03
CA ILE A 178 -29.92 75.67 -1.94
C ILE A 178 -29.31 76.88 -1.23
#